data_AF-A0A563CVI5-F1
#
_entry.id   AF-A0A563CVI5-F1
#
_cell.length_a   1.000
_cell.length_b   1.000
_cell.length_c   1.000
_cell.angle_alpha   90.00
_cell.angle_beta   90.00
_cell.angle_gamma   90.00
#
_symmetry.space_group_name_H-M   'P 1'
#
loop_
_entity.id
_entity.type
_entity.pdbx_description
1 polymer ?
#
loop_
_entity_poly.entity_id
_entity_poly.type
_entity_poly.pdbx_seq_one_letter_code
_entity_poly.pdbx_strand_id
1 'polypeptide(L)'
;MSSSNSQYPQMTYKQAVERCKYWADQIRADGLDLLTTDWGAAVGISDQLAYPLEMQTWINSQEHPLLYKVCIYAVTVDNDHTDRASWEKLLELINKL
;
A
#
# COMPACT_ATOMS: atom_id res chain seq x y z
N MET A 1 22.17 -4.64 21.15
CA MET A 1 20.88 -4.12 20.66
C MET A 1 21.19 -3.29 19.43
N SER A 2 20.99 -3.86 18.24
CA SER A 2 21.22 -3.14 16.99
C SER A 2 20.00 -2.28 16.73
N SER A 3 20.13 -0.98 16.92
CA SER A 3 19.13 0.01 16.53
C SER A 3 19.02 0.01 15.02
N SER A 4 18.14 -0.81 14.45
CA SER A 4 17.75 -0.71 13.05
C SER A 4 16.95 0.58 12.89
N ASN A 5 17.65 1.73 12.82
CA ASN A 5 17.07 2.95 12.28
C ASN A 5 16.67 2.62 10.85
N SER A 6 15.38 2.39 10.61
CA SER A 6 14.85 2.44 9.25
C SER A 6 15.26 3.80 8.67
N GLN A 7 16.19 3.83 7.71
CA GLN A 7 16.65 5.05 7.05
C GLN A 7 15.53 5.77 6.27
N TYR A 8 14.33 5.21 6.26
CA TYR A 8 13.17 5.72 5.56
C TYR A 8 12.45 6.82 6.37
N PRO A 9 12.10 7.95 5.72
CA PRO A 9 11.33 9.01 6.37
C PRO A 9 10.04 8.46 7.00
N GLN A 10 9.85 8.76 8.28
CA GLN A 10 8.62 8.41 8.98
C GLN A 10 7.54 9.45 8.66
N MET A 11 6.41 8.96 8.16
CA MET A 11 5.22 9.74 7.86
C MET A 11 4.34 9.87 9.10
N THR A 12 3.64 10.99 9.22
CA THR A 12 2.49 11.09 10.13
C THR A 12 1.32 10.24 9.61
N TYR A 13 0.34 9.96 10.47
CA TYR A 13 -0.90 9.28 10.06
C TYR A 13 -1.56 9.96 8.84
N LYS A 14 -1.66 11.29 8.86
CA LYS A 14 -2.26 12.06 7.77
C LYS A 14 -1.51 11.86 6.46
N GLN A 15 -0.18 11.93 6.49
CA GLN A 15 0.66 11.73 5.30
C GLN A 15 0.55 10.30 4.74
N ALA A 16 0.48 9.28 5.61
CA ALA A 16 0.28 7.90 5.19
C ALA A 16 -1.09 7.71 4.50
N VAL A 17 -2.16 8.31 5.05
CA VAL A 17 -3.49 8.27 4.44
C VAL A 17 -3.53 9.01 3.11
N GLU A 18 -2.94 10.20 3.02
CA GLU A 18 -2.85 10.96 1.77
C GLU A 18 -2.09 10.17 0.69
N ARG A 19 -1.00 9.49 1.06
CA ARG A 19 -0.26 8.60 0.16
C ARG A 19 -1.12 7.43 -0.34
N CYS A 20 -1.87 6.78 0.56
CA CYS A 20 -2.78 5.70 0.18
C CYS A 20 -3.83 6.18 -0.83
N LYS A 21 -4.43 7.34 -0.58
CA LYS A 21 -5.45 7.93 -1.47
C LYS A 21 -4.88 8.29 -2.83
N TYR A 22 -3.70 8.91 -2.85
CA TYR A 22 -3.00 9.24 -4.09
C TYR A 22 -2.77 8.01 -4.98
N TRP A 23 -2.23 6.92 -4.41
CA TRP A 23 -1.99 5.70 -5.18
C TRP A 23 -3.26 4.95 -5.54
N ALA A 24 -4.30 4.99 -4.71
CA ALA A 24 -5.60 4.44 -5.08
C ALA A 24 -6.19 5.16 -6.30
N ASP A 25 -5.97 6.46 -6.45
CA ASP A 25 -6.40 7.21 -7.63
C ASP A 25 -5.56 6.83 -8.87
N GLN A 26 -4.25 6.59 -8.72
CA GLN A 26 -3.42 6.05 -9.81
C GLN A 26 -3.88 4.64 -10.25
N ILE A 27 -4.13 3.74 -9.29
CA ILE A 27 -4.64 2.39 -9.55
C ILE A 27 -5.96 2.44 -10.32
N ARG A 28 -6.86 3.38 -9.98
CA ARG A 28 -8.13 3.57 -10.69
C ARG A 28 -7.96 4.17 -12.07
N ALA A 29 -6.99 5.05 -12.26
CA ALA A 29 -6.69 5.66 -13.55
C ALA A 29 -6.13 4.61 -14.53
N ASP A 30 -5.23 3.76 -14.07
CA ASP A 30 -4.64 2.66 -14.86
C ASP A 30 -5.65 1.52 -15.08
N GLY A 31 -6.46 1.23 -14.06
CA GLY A 31 -7.46 0.17 -14.08
C GLY A 31 -6.88 -1.21 -13.75
N LEU A 32 -7.67 -2.03 -13.05
CA LEU A 32 -7.21 -3.34 -12.58
C LEU A 32 -6.90 -4.33 -13.71
N ASP A 33 -7.54 -4.17 -14.88
CA ASP A 33 -7.25 -5.01 -16.05
C ASP A 33 -5.81 -4.81 -16.54
N LEU A 34 -5.32 -3.56 -16.53
CA LEU A 34 -3.94 -3.24 -16.88
C LEU A 34 -2.98 -3.81 -15.82
N LEU A 35 -3.23 -3.55 -14.54
CA LEU A 35 -2.33 -3.97 -13.46
C LEU A 35 -2.25 -5.50 -13.29
N THR A 36 -3.29 -6.24 -13.69
CA THR A 36 -3.27 -7.71 -13.62
C THR A 36 -2.64 -8.36 -14.85
N THR A 37 -2.31 -7.59 -15.90
CA THR A 37 -1.76 -8.11 -17.17
C THR A 37 -0.42 -7.47 -17.58
N ASP A 38 -0.10 -6.28 -17.07
CA ASP A 38 1.17 -5.59 -17.26
C ASP A 38 1.96 -5.57 -15.95
N TRP A 39 2.97 -6.45 -15.90
CA TRP A 39 3.85 -6.59 -14.74
C TRP A 39 4.64 -5.32 -14.42
N GLY A 40 5.05 -4.54 -15.43
CA GLY A 40 5.83 -3.33 -15.24
C GLY A 40 5.02 -2.20 -14.61
N ALA A 41 3.78 -2.01 -15.09
CA ALA A 41 2.84 -1.06 -14.49
C ALA A 41 2.50 -1.44 -13.06
N ALA A 42 2.24 -2.73 -12.81
CA ALA A 42 1.86 -3.24 -11.51
C ALA A 42 2.95 -3.06 -10.46
N VAL A 43 4.18 -3.52 -10.74
CA VAL A 43 5.35 -3.36 -9.86
C VAL A 43 5.60 -1.89 -9.55
N GLY A 44 5.51 -1.01 -10.56
CA GLY A 44 5.76 0.42 -10.38
C GLY A 44 4.81 1.06 -9.36
N ILE A 45 3.53 0.65 -9.36
CA ILE A 45 2.51 1.18 -8.45
C ILE A 45 2.57 0.49 -7.08
N SER A 46 2.65 -0.84 -7.06
CA SER A 46 2.61 -1.62 -5.83
C SER A 46 3.79 -1.30 -4.93
N ASP A 47 5.02 -1.23 -5.47
CA ASP A 47 6.24 -0.97 -4.71
C ASP A 47 6.20 0.44 -4.09
N GLN A 48 5.79 1.44 -4.89
CA GLN A 48 5.69 2.82 -4.42
C GLN A 48 4.60 3.05 -3.37
N LEU A 49 3.61 2.17 -3.28
CA LEU A 49 2.61 2.17 -2.22
C LEU A 49 3.06 1.34 -1.01
N ALA A 50 3.42 0.08 -1.23
CA ALA A 50 3.68 -0.92 -0.20
C ALA A 50 4.94 -0.61 0.59
N TYR A 51 6.07 -0.39 -0.08
CA TYR A 51 7.36 -0.26 0.58
C TYR A 51 7.39 0.93 1.56
N PRO A 52 6.94 2.16 1.19
CA PRO A 52 6.90 3.27 2.14
C PRO A 52 5.95 3.07 3.33
N LEU A 53 4.87 2.30 3.15
CA LEU A 53 3.95 1.98 4.25
C LEU A 53 4.55 0.93 5.19
N GLU A 54 5.21 -0.10 4.65
CA GLU A 54 5.87 -1.15 5.43
C GLU A 54 6.99 -0.58 6.30
N MET A 55 7.71 0.44 5.81
CA MET A 55 8.79 1.10 6.56
C MET A 55 8.29 1.98 7.73
N GLN A 56 6.98 2.13 7.93
CA GLN A 56 6.43 2.92 9.04
C GLN A 56 6.39 2.10 10.33
N THR A 57 7.30 2.42 11.25
CA THR A 57 7.46 1.67 12.53
C THR A 57 6.26 1.79 13.48
N TRP A 58 5.37 2.76 13.26
CA TRP A 58 4.22 3.05 14.11
C TRP A 58 2.91 2.42 13.63
N ILE A 59 2.83 1.95 12.37
CA ILE A 59 1.60 1.33 11.85
C ILE A 59 1.42 -0.04 12.49
N ASN A 60 0.39 -0.20 13.31
CA ASN A 60 0.12 -1.44 14.03
C ASN A 60 -1.39 -1.75 14.11
N SER A 61 -1.71 -3.02 14.36
CA SER A 61 -3.10 -3.52 14.39
C SER A 61 -3.93 -3.01 15.57
N GLN A 62 -3.29 -2.52 16.63
CA GLN A 62 -3.97 -2.09 17.86
C GLN A 62 -4.41 -0.62 17.78
N GLU A 63 -3.50 0.28 17.40
CA GLU A 63 -3.77 1.73 17.34
C GLU A 63 -4.31 2.16 15.97
N HIS A 64 -3.90 1.48 14.90
CA HIS A 64 -4.25 1.82 13.52
C HIS A 64 -4.75 0.61 12.72
N PRO A 65 -5.82 -0.07 13.19
CA PRO A 65 -6.26 -1.35 12.64
C PRO A 65 -6.59 -1.31 11.14
N LEU A 66 -7.16 -0.20 10.66
CA LEU A 66 -7.52 -0.07 9.25
C LEU A 66 -6.31 0.18 8.36
N LEU A 67 -5.42 1.10 8.76
CA LEU A 67 -4.20 1.40 8.00
C LEU A 67 -3.22 0.22 8.00
N TYR A 68 -3.17 -0.54 9.10
CA TYR A 68 -2.42 -1.79 9.17
C TYR A 68 -2.94 -2.83 8.15
N LYS A 69 -4.26 -2.97 8.00
CA LYS A 69 -4.84 -3.83 6.95
C LYS A 69 -4.52 -3.33 5.55
N VAL A 70 -4.51 -2.02 5.33
CA VAL A 70 -4.08 -1.44 4.05
C VAL A 70 -2.63 -1.82 3.75
N CYS A 71 -1.73 -1.72 4.73
CA CYS A 71 -0.34 -2.15 4.58
C CYS A 71 -0.21 -3.63 4.18
N ILE A 72 -0.97 -4.53 4.84
CA ILE A 72 -0.98 -5.95 4.49
C ILE A 72 -1.41 -6.18 3.04
N TYR A 73 -2.49 -5.54 2.60
CA TYR A 73 -2.98 -5.72 1.24
C TYR A 73 -2.11 -5.03 0.20
N ALA A 74 -1.44 -3.93 0.54
CA ALA A 74 -0.44 -3.30 -0.33
C ALA A 74 0.73 -4.28 -0.59
N VAL A 75 1.25 -4.93 0.46
CA VAL A 75 2.28 -5.97 0.32
C VAL A 75 1.75 -7.21 -0.40
N THR A 76 0.47 -7.56 -0.22
CA THR A 76 -0.14 -8.71 -0.90
C THR A 76 -0.18 -8.50 -2.41
N VAL A 77 -0.67 -7.33 -2.86
CA VAL A 77 -0.68 -7.03 -4.30
C VAL A 77 0.73 -6.91 -4.85
N ASP A 78 1.69 -6.37 -4.08
CA ASP A 78 3.10 -6.29 -4.49
C ASP A 78 3.75 -7.67 -4.73
N ASN A 79 3.35 -8.67 -3.95
CA ASN A 79 3.82 -10.04 -4.12
C ASN A 79 3.09 -10.78 -5.26
N ASP A 80 1.81 -10.51 -5.47
CA ASP A 80 1.01 -11.10 -6.55
C ASP A 80 0.09 -10.06 -7.21
N HIS A 81 0.64 -9.38 -8.22
CA HIS A 81 -0.09 -8.39 -9.00
C HIS A 81 -1.24 -8.98 -9.82
N THR A 82 -1.25 -10.30 -10.07
CA THR A 82 -2.25 -10.93 -10.92
C THR A 82 -3.57 -11.19 -10.18
N ASP A 83 -3.54 -11.15 -8.85
CA ASP A 83 -4.74 -11.32 -8.03
C ASP A 83 -5.58 -10.03 -7.97
N ARG A 84 -6.53 -9.94 -8.89
CA ARG A 84 -7.53 -8.87 -8.94
C ARG A 84 -8.26 -8.69 -7.60
N ALA A 85 -8.59 -9.77 -6.89
CA ALA A 85 -9.37 -9.68 -5.67
C ALA A 85 -8.60 -8.95 -4.56
N SER A 86 -7.27 -9.12 -4.51
CA SER A 86 -6.39 -8.39 -3.60
C SER A 86 -6.35 -6.90 -3.93
N TRP A 87 -6.31 -6.51 -5.21
CA TRP A 87 -6.40 -5.11 -5.62
C TRP A 87 -7.75 -4.47 -5.24
N GLU A 88 -8.85 -5.16 -5.51
CA GLU A 88 -10.20 -4.69 -5.14
C GLU A 88 -10.30 -4.51 -3.63
N LYS A 89 -9.75 -5.45 -2.85
CA LYS A 89 -9.76 -5.37 -1.40
C LYS A 89 -8.89 -4.23 -0.87
N LEU A 90 -7.72 -3.99 -1.47
CA LEU A 90 -6.87 -2.85 -1.16
C LEU A 90 -7.62 -1.53 -1.36
N LEU A 91 -8.27 -1.35 -2.52
CA LEU A 91 -9.05 -0.14 -2.82
C LEU A 91 -10.24 0.03 -1.86
N GLU A 92 -10.94 -1.06 -1.51
CA GLU A 92 -12.02 -1.04 -0.53
C GLU A 92 -11.55 -0.56 0.85
N LEU A 93 -10.37 -1.01 1.29
CA LEU A 93 -9.80 -0.62 2.57
C LEU A 93 -9.33 0.85 2.55
N ILE A 94 -8.70 1.30 1.45
CA ILE A 94 -8.28 2.70 1.31
C ILE A 94 -9.48 3.65 1.30
N ASN A 95 -10.61 3.25 0.71
CA ASN A 95 -11.85 4.05 0.74
C ASN A 95 -12.44 4.25 2.14
N LYS A 96 -12.06 3.40 3.10
CA LYS A 96 -12.51 3.48 4.49
C LYS A 96 -11.58 4.33 5.37
N LEU A 97 -10.40 4.72 4.87
CA LEU A 97 -9.42 5.59 5.55
C LEU A 97 -9.85 7.07 5.51
#